data_AF-A0A1Q7YUA1-F1
#
_entry.id   AF-A0A1Q7YUA1-F1
#
_cell.length_a   1.000
_cell.length_b   1.000
_cell.length_c   1.000
_cell.angle_alpha   90.00
_cell.angle_beta   90.00
_cell.angle_gamma   90.00
#
_symmetry.space_group_name_H-M   'P 1'
#
loop_
_entity.id
_entity.type
_entity.pdbx_description
1 polymer ?
#
loop_
_entity_poly.entity_id
_entity_poly.type
_entity_poly.pdbx_seq_one_letter_code
_entity_poly.pdbx_strand_id
1 'polypeptide(L)'
;MSEKQTPKARFSTKLPNGDFLGVTIWQGKTDPSAEVVTVQIRHPTGEGWETTARIALYRTPDGKYSLLPERPVTKSSEKTEPVSIEAQGE
;
A
#
# COMPACT_ATOMS: atom_id res chain seq x y z
N MET A 1 -7.74 -0.34 -18.76
CA MET A 1 -6.41 0.26 -18.57
C MET A 1 -6.42 0.97 -17.23
N SER A 2 -5.85 0.39 -16.18
CA SER A 2 -5.75 1.08 -14.88
C SER A 2 -4.53 2.00 -14.96
N GLU A 3 -4.74 3.29 -15.26
CA GLU A 3 -3.72 4.30 -15.02
C GLU A 3 -3.23 4.13 -13.59
N LYS A 4 -1.93 3.84 -13.44
CA LYS A 4 -1.29 3.73 -12.13
C LYS A 4 -1.37 5.11 -11.50
N GLN A 5 -2.37 5.33 -10.64
CA GLN A 5 -2.48 6.58 -9.91
C GLN A 5 -1.15 6.83 -9.20
N THR A 6 -0.58 8.00 -9.44
CA THR A 6 0.62 8.44 -8.74
C THR A 6 0.18 9.10 -7.43
N PRO A 7 0.80 8.76 -6.29
CA PRO A 7 0.44 9.41 -5.04
C PRO A 7 0.79 10.90 -5.11
N LYS A 8 -0.06 11.75 -4.50
CA LYS A 8 0.18 13.20 -4.34
C LYS A 8 1.40 13.45 -3.45
N ALA A 9 1.58 12.61 -2.43
CA ALA A 9 2.72 12.66 -1.54
C ALA A 9 2.96 11.29 -0.89
N ARG A 10 4.20 11.03 -0.51
CA ARG A 10 4.60 9.82 0.20
C ARG A 10 5.70 10.15 1.20
N PHE A 11 5.51 9.67 2.42
CA PHE A 11 6.44 9.84 3.54
C PHE A 11 6.67 8.48 4.20
N SER A 12 7.86 8.28 4.75
CA SER A 12 8.18 7.09 5.53
C SER A 12 9.24 7.39 6.57
N THR A 13 9.15 6.71 7.71
CA THR A 13 10.17 6.75 8.75
C THR A 13 10.30 5.39 9.45
N LYS A 14 11.49 5.10 9.97
CA LYS A 14 11.76 3.90 10.77
C LYS A 14 11.33 4.16 12.22
N LEU A 15 10.61 3.21 12.81
CA LEU A 15 10.19 3.22 14.19
C LEU A 15 11.27 2.58 15.09
N PRO A 16 11.33 2.93 16.40
CA PRO A 16 12.33 2.38 17.32
C PRO A 16 12.31 0.85 17.46
N ASN A 17 11.16 0.22 17.25
CA ASN A 17 10.99 -1.24 17.28
C ASN A 17 11.45 -1.95 16.00
N GLY A 18 12.01 -1.22 15.02
CA GLY A 18 12.46 -1.76 13.74
C GLY A 18 11.42 -1.73 12.62
N ASP A 19 10.16 -1.42 12.93
CA ASP A 19 9.11 -1.28 11.92
C ASP A 19 9.28 -0.01 11.08
N PHE A 20 8.50 0.09 10.01
CA PHE A 20 8.43 1.27 9.17
C PHE A 20 7.02 1.82 9.13
N LEU A 21 6.88 3.09 9.54
CA LEU A 21 5.66 3.87 9.35
C LEU A 21 5.68 4.49 7.95
N GLY A 22 4.65 4.25 7.16
CA GLY A 22 4.45 4.84 5.86
C GLY A 22 3.15 5.64 5.80
N VAL A 23 3.21 6.84 5.26
CA VAL A 23 2.04 7.68 4.95
C VAL A 23 2.03 7.95 3.46
N THR A 24 0.93 7.67 2.79
CA THR A 24 0.77 7.95 1.36
C THR A 24 -0.56 8.67 1.13
N ILE A 25 -0.52 9.77 0.39
CA ILE A 25 -1.67 10.60 0.07
C ILE A 25 -2.01 10.35 -1.40
N TRP A 26 -3.22 9.91 -1.66
CA TRP A 26 -3.75 9.63 -2.99
C TRP A 26 -4.81 10.65 -3.33
N GLN A 27 -5.00 10.89 -4.62
CA GLN A 27 -6.18 11.58 -5.10
C GLN A 27 -7.42 10.70 -4.88
N GLY A 28 -8.54 11.30 -4.49
CA GLY A 28 -9.81 10.59 -4.36
C GLY A 28 -10.23 9.98 -5.70
N LYS A 29 -10.72 8.74 -5.66
CA LYS A 29 -11.19 8.05 -6.88
C LYS A 29 -12.50 8.64 -7.41
N THR A 30 -13.43 8.94 -6.50
CA THR A 30 -14.77 9.47 -6.83
C THR A 30 -14.75 10.99 -6.99
N ASP A 31 -14.03 11.67 -6.10
CA ASP A 31 -13.84 13.12 -6.13
C ASP A 31 -12.34 13.41 -6.26
N PRO A 32 -11.88 13.92 -7.42
CA PRO A 32 -10.48 14.28 -7.66
C PRO A 32 -9.95 15.40 -6.77
N SER A 33 -10.83 16.21 -6.18
CA SER A 33 -10.44 17.27 -5.24
C SER A 33 -10.29 16.76 -3.80
N ALA A 34 -10.86 15.60 -3.50
CA ALA A 34 -10.67 14.90 -2.24
C ALA A 34 -9.35 14.12 -2.21
N GLU A 35 -9.00 13.65 -1.02
CA GLU A 35 -7.76 12.93 -0.76
C GLU A 35 -8.04 11.63 -0.02
N VAL A 36 -7.28 10.59 -0.34
CA VAL A 36 -7.24 9.35 0.45
C VAL A 36 -5.89 9.25 1.11
N VAL A 37 -5.86 9.31 2.44
CA VAL A 37 -4.64 9.18 3.23
C VAL A 37 -4.54 7.76 3.73
N THR A 38 -3.54 7.03 3.27
CA THR A 38 -3.23 5.68 3.77
C THR A 38 -2.05 5.75 4.71
N VAL A 39 -2.23 5.24 5.93
CA VAL A 39 -1.18 5.08 6.93
C VAL A 39 -0.97 3.59 7.15
N GLN A 40 0.27 3.13 7.07
CA GLN A 40 0.62 1.71 7.22
C GLN A 40 1.85 1.57 8.11
N ILE A 41 1.86 0.53 8.94
CA ILE A 41 3.04 0.07 9.65
C ILE A 41 3.45 -1.24 9.00
N ARG A 42 4.72 -1.32 8.60
CA ARG A 42 5.29 -2.51 7.97
C ARG A 42 6.44 -3.04 8.79
N HIS A 43 6.39 -4.31 9.14
CA HIS A 43 7.47 -5.02 9.81
C HIS A 43 8.34 -5.72 8.76
N PRO A 44 9.67 -5.49 8.75
CA PRO A 44 10.57 -6.29 7.92
C PRO A 44 10.66 -7.70 8.50
N THR A 45 10.21 -8.70 7.74
CA THR A 45 10.42 -10.12 8.05
C THR A 45 11.62 -10.63 7.26
N GLY A 46 12.27 -11.71 7.68
CA GLY A 46 13.47 -12.24 7.02
C GLY A 46 13.31 -12.50 5.51
N GLU A 47 12.09 -12.75 5.06
CA GLU A 47 11.75 -13.02 3.65
C GLU A 47 11.00 -11.86 2.96
N GLY A 48 10.72 -10.75 3.66
CA GLY A 48 10.00 -9.63 3.06
C GLY A 48 9.48 -8.58 4.02
N TRP A 49 8.26 -8.11 3.75
CA TRP A 49 7.61 -7.08 4.54
C TRP A 49 6.19 -7.51 4.86
N GLU A 50 5.86 -7.53 6.14
CA GLU A 50 4.51 -7.73 6.62
C GLU A 50 3.86 -6.38 6.89
N THR A 51 2.57 -6.23 6.55
CA THR A 51 1.80 -5.03 6.96
C THR A 51 1.10 -5.33 8.28
N THR A 52 1.68 -4.87 9.38
CA THR A 52 1.19 -5.12 10.74
C THR A 52 -0.05 -4.30 11.07
N ALA A 53 -0.16 -3.11 10.50
CA ALA A 53 -1.33 -2.24 10.68
C ALA A 53 -1.54 -1.37 9.44
N ARG A 54 -2.79 -1.08 9.11
CA ARG A 54 -3.13 -0.17 8.02
C ARG A 54 -4.45 0.52 8.32
N ILE A 55 -4.48 1.84 8.15
CA ILE A 55 -5.72 2.61 8.07
C ILE A 55 -5.77 3.38 6.75
N ALA A 56 -6.98 3.64 6.28
CA ALA A 56 -7.24 4.53 5.17
C ALA A 56 -8.28 5.56 5.60
N LEU A 57 -7.98 6.82 5.36
CA LEU A 57 -8.84 7.96 5.68
C LEU A 57 -9.23 8.63 4.37
N TYR A 58 -10.49 9.02 4.24
CA TYR A 58 -10.94 9.93 3.20
C TYR A 58 -10.99 11.33 3.79
N ARG A 59 -10.40 12.29 3.10
CA ARG A 59 -10.42 13.70 3.44
C ARG A 59 -11.12 14.47 2.34
N THR A 60 -12.19 15.16 2.68
CA THR A 60 -12.90 16.03 1.74
C THR A 60 -12.16 17.36 1.54
N PRO A 61 -12.45 18.11 0.46
CA PRO A 61 -11.87 19.42 0.23
C PRO A 61 -12.19 20.44 1.33
N ASP A 62 -13.36 20.33 1.98
CA ASP A 62 -13.75 21.15 3.14
C ASP A 62 -13.09 20.69 4.46
N GLY A 63 -12.20 19.71 4.41
CA GLY A 63 -11.36 19.30 5.54
C GLY A 63 -11.99 18.32 6.52
N LYS A 64 -13.13 17.70 6.16
CA LYS A 64 -13.71 16.62 6.96
C LYS A 64 -12.99 15.31 6.70
N TYR A 65 -12.92 14.47 7.74
CA TYR A 65 -12.28 13.16 7.67
C TYR A 65 -13.29 12.06 7.94
N SER A 66 -13.19 10.97 7.20
CA SER A 66 -13.91 9.73 7.47
C SER A 66 -12.99 8.52 7.34
N LEU A 67 -13.22 7.52 8.18
CA LEU A 67 -12.51 6.25 8.09
C LEU A 67 -13.06 5.47 6.90
N LEU A 68 -12.16 5.02 6.02
CA LEU A 68 -12.52 4.08 4.98
C LEU A 68 -12.50 2.66 5.54
N PRO A 69 -13.40 1.77 5.09
CA PRO A 69 -13.41 0.39 5.53
C PRO A 69 -12.05 -0.27 5.30
N GLU A 70 -11.59 -1.03 6.28
CA GLU A 70 -10.38 -1.83 6.15
C GLU A 70 -10.59 -2.82 5.00
N ARG A 71 -9.77 -2.68 3.94
CA ARG A 71 -9.71 -3.73 2.93
C ARG A 71 -8.97 -4.90 3.57
N PRO A 72 -9.50 -6.13 3.48
CA PRO A 72 -8.77 -7.29 3.94
C PRO A 72 -7.39 -7.26 3.27
N VAL A 73 -6.35 -7.35 4.09
CA VAL A 73 -4.99 -7.60 3.60
C VAL A 73 -5.03 -8.96 2.93
N THR A 74 -5.33 -9.00 1.64
CA THR A 74 -4.91 -10.12 0.81
C THR A 74 -3.40 -10.19 1.02
N LYS A 75 -2.95 -11.20 1.79
CA LYS A 75 -1.56 -11.63 1.83
C LYS A 75 -1.09 -11.53 0.40
N SER A 76 -0.21 -10.58 0.13
CA SER A 76 0.33 -10.38 -1.21
C SER A 76 0.86 -11.73 -1.62
N SER A 77 0.13 -12.35 -2.55
CA SER A 77 0.47 -13.58 -3.22
C SER A 77 1.94 -13.49 -3.56
N GLU A 78 2.69 -14.40 -2.95
CA GLU A 78 3.92 -14.98 -3.44
C GLU A 78 4.03 -14.70 -4.95
N LYS A 79 5.01 -13.90 -5.33
CA LYS A 79 5.38 -13.72 -6.73
C LYS A 79 5.90 -15.08 -7.18
N THR A 80 5.02 -15.97 -7.62
CA THR A 80 5.41 -17.19 -8.34
C THR A 80 6.01 -16.71 -9.65
N GLU A 81 7.33 -16.56 -9.67
CA GLU A 81 8.07 -16.45 -10.91
C GLU A 81 7.88 -17.78 -11.66
N PRO A 82 7.38 -17.79 -12.90
CA PRO A 82 7.36 -19.02 -13.68
C PRO A 82 8.82 -19.37 -13.99
N VAL A 83 9.32 -20.43 -13.35
CA VAL A 83 10.53 -21.12 -13.81
C VAL A 83 10.19 -21.73 -15.17
N SER A 84 10.69 -21.12 -16.24
CA SER A 84 10.78 -21.76 -17.55
C SER A 84 11.81 -22.88 -17.46
N ILE A 85 11.34 -24.12 -17.45
CA ILE A 85 12.18 -25.29 -17.66
C ILE A 85 12.23 -25.49 -19.17
N GLU A 86 13.21 -24.87 -19.84
CA GLU A 86 13.55 -25.27 -21.20
C GLU A 86 14.26 -26.62 -21.12
N ALA A 87 13.52 -27.68 -21.43
CA ALA A 87 14.05 -29.00 -21.64
C ALA A 87 14.96 -28.99 -22.88
N GLN A 88 16.25 -29.20 -22.63
CA GLN A 88 17.20 -29.59 -23.67
C GLN A 88 16.97 -31.06 -24.02
N GLY A 89 16.89 -31.35 -25.32
CA GLY A 89 17.05 -32.71 -25.85
C GLY A 89 16.21 -32.99 -27.09
N GLU A 90 16.79 -32.80 -28.26
CA GLU A 90 17.12 -33.90 -29.19
C GLU A 90 18.22 -33.46 -30.16
#